data_AF-A0A517XNG0-F1
#
_entry.id   AF-A0A517XNG0-F1
#
_cell.length_a   1.000
_cell.length_b   1.000
_cell.length_c   1.000
_cell.angle_alpha   90.00
_cell.angle_beta   90.00
_cell.angle_gamma   90.00
#
_symmetry.space_group_name_H-M   'P 1'
#
loop_
_entity.id
_entity.type
_entity.pdbx_description
1 polymer ?
#
loop_
_entity_poly.entity_id
_entity_poly.type
_entity_poly.pdbx_seq_one_letter_code
_entity_poly.pdbx_strand_id
1 'polypeptide(L)'
;MRRPNEKGHVEAMVGFARRNFLVPVPAADSWEALNAELVRRCTDDLVRQLRGKDRPKGELLAAERSSLRPLPGNRFESRRVGMADANSLSLVRFDGNDYSVPTAYAHHPITIVGGLDEARLVCRDHLVARPRRHWRGAPGSGGR
;
A
#
# COMPACT_ATOMS: atom_id res chain seq x y z
N MET A 1 13.06 -23.63 -4.13
CA MET A 1 11.90 -24.54 -4.19
C MET A 1 10.65 -23.74 -3.84
N ARG A 2 9.74 -23.49 -4.80
CA ARG A 2 8.45 -22.85 -4.55
C ARG A 2 7.44 -23.97 -4.29
N ARG A 3 7.04 -24.19 -3.03
CA ARG A 3 6.12 -25.30 -2.68
C ARG A 3 4.69 -24.90 -3.10
N PRO A 4 4.01 -25.66 -3.97
CA PRO A 4 2.63 -25.38 -4.40
C PRO A 4 1.62 -25.29 -3.25
N ASN A 5 1.92 -25.90 -2.10
CA ASN A 5 1.03 -25.97 -0.94
C ASN A 5 0.89 -24.63 -0.19
N GLU A 6 1.87 -23.73 -0.26
CA GLU A 6 1.80 -22.44 0.43
C GLU A 6 0.76 -21.52 -0.21
N LYS A 7 0.63 -21.59 -1.54
CA LYS A 7 -0.32 -20.78 -2.30
C LYS A 7 -1.77 -21.10 -1.91
N GLY A 8 -2.12 -22.39 -1.81
CA GLY A 8 -3.47 -22.81 -1.43
C GLY A 8 -3.86 -22.36 -0.01
N HIS A 9 -2.91 -22.34 0.93
CA HIS A 9 -3.14 -21.84 2.28
C HIS A 9 -3.35 -20.33 2.30
N VAL A 10 -2.52 -19.58 1.56
CA VAL A 10 -2.66 -18.12 1.44
C VAL A 10 -3.99 -17.74 0.81
N GLU A 11 -4.39 -18.40 -0.28
CA GLU A 11 -5.68 -18.16 -0.95
C GLU A 11 -6.87 -18.47 -0.04
N ALA A 12 -6.80 -19.54 0.74
CA ALA A 12 -7.83 -19.88 1.72
C ALA A 12 -7.97 -18.80 2.81
N MET A 13 -6.85 -18.26 3.33
CA MET A 13 -6.87 -17.16 4.30
C MET A 13 -7.42 -15.86 3.72
N VAL A 14 -7.03 -15.51 2.49
CA VAL A 14 -7.58 -14.34 1.78
C VAL A 14 -9.09 -14.49 1.60
N GLY A 15 -9.54 -15.68 1.19
CA GLY A 15 -10.96 -15.99 1.09
C GLY A 15 -11.70 -15.89 2.43
N PHE A 16 -11.10 -16.39 3.51
CA PHE A 16 -11.63 -16.25 4.87
C PHE A 16 -11.76 -14.78 5.28
N ALA A 17 -10.70 -13.99 5.16
CA ALA A 17 -10.70 -12.57 5.54
C ALA A 17 -11.77 -11.79 4.77
N ARG A 18 -11.89 -12.00 3.45
CA ARG A 18 -12.94 -11.37 2.64
C ARG A 18 -14.34 -11.70 3.16
N ARG A 19 -14.64 -12.98 3.36
CA ARG A 19 -15.98 -13.43 3.78
C ARG A 19 -16.35 -13.02 5.21
N ASN A 20 -15.38 -12.86 6.11
CA ASN A 20 -15.63 -12.63 7.53
C ASN A 20 -15.47 -11.16 7.94
N PHE A 21 -14.66 -10.39 7.23
CA PHE A 21 -14.37 -9.00 7.59
C PHE A 21 -14.86 -7.98 6.57
N LEU A 22 -15.06 -8.37 5.31
CA LEU A 22 -15.40 -7.47 4.21
C LEU A 22 -16.77 -7.80 3.56
N VAL A 23 -17.56 -8.69 4.15
CA VAL A 23 -18.90 -9.06 3.66
C VAL A 23 -19.92 -9.01 4.81
N PRO A 24 -21.05 -8.28 4.66
CA PRO A 24 -21.30 -7.30 3.59
C PRO A 24 -20.21 -6.21 3.58
N VAL A 25 -20.06 -5.51 2.44
CA VAL A 25 -19.02 -4.48 2.29
C VAL A 25 -19.16 -3.46 3.43
N PRO A 26 -18.14 -3.27 4.29
CA PRO A 26 -18.24 -2.37 5.42
C PRO A 26 -18.44 -0.92 4.95
N ALA A 27 -19.38 -0.22 5.57
CA ALA A 27 -19.47 1.23 5.47
C ALA A 27 -18.55 1.84 6.53
N ALA A 28 -17.69 2.79 6.11
CA ALA A 28 -16.80 3.52 7.00
C ALA A 28 -16.60 4.94 6.46
N ASP A 29 -16.45 5.91 7.37
CA ASP A 29 -16.33 7.33 7.03
C ASP A 29 -14.96 7.68 6.44
N SER A 30 -13.95 6.84 6.68
CA SER A 30 -12.60 7.00 6.14
C SER A 30 -11.84 5.67 6.04
N TRP A 31 -10.72 5.69 5.31
CA TRP A 31 -9.81 4.54 5.22
C TRP A 31 -9.18 4.21 6.58
N GLU A 32 -8.87 5.23 7.38
CA GLU A 32 -8.33 5.08 8.72
C GLU A 32 -9.32 4.39 9.65
N ALA A 33 -10.60 4.79 9.61
CA ALA A 33 -11.67 4.14 10.38
C ALA A 33 -11.86 2.67 9.98
N LEU A 34 -11.89 2.38 8.68
CA LEU A 34 -11.96 1.02 8.18
C LEU A 34 -10.76 0.18 8.62
N ASN A 35 -9.54 0.71 8.49
CA ASN A 35 -8.31 0.03 8.88
C ASN A 35 -8.28 -0.28 10.38
N ALA A 36 -8.71 0.66 11.24
CA ALA A 36 -8.78 0.46 12.68
C ALA A 36 -9.75 -0.68 13.05
N GLU A 37 -10.93 -0.72 12.42
CA GLU A 37 -11.91 -1.79 12.65
C GLU A 37 -11.39 -3.16 12.17
N LEU A 38 -10.71 -3.21 11.01
CA LEU A 38 -10.10 -4.45 10.52
C LEU A 38 -9.00 -4.95 11.47
N VAL A 39 -8.15 -4.07 11.99
CA VAL A 39 -7.14 -4.42 13.00
C VAL A 39 -7.80 -4.99 14.26
N ARG A 40 -8.87 -4.35 14.73
CA ARG A 40 -9.64 -4.82 15.89
C ARG A 40 -10.18 -6.23 15.65
N ARG A 41 -10.87 -6.48 14.53
CA ARG A 41 -11.42 -7.81 14.18
C ARG A 41 -10.35 -8.88 14.03
N CYS A 42 -9.20 -8.55 13.43
CA CYS A 42 -8.07 -9.48 13.33
C CYS A 42 -7.51 -9.83 14.72
N THR A 43 -7.48 -8.86 15.63
CA THR A 43 -7.02 -9.06 17.01
C THR A 43 -8.02 -9.93 17.77
N ASP A 44 -9.32 -9.66 17.64
CA ASP A 44 -10.37 -10.47 18.26
C ASP A 44 -10.35 -11.92 17.75
N ASP A 45 -10.08 -12.14 16.46
CA ASP A 45 -9.97 -13.49 15.88
C ASP A 45 -8.80 -14.31 16.48
N LEU A 46 -7.84 -13.70 17.18
CA LEU A 46 -6.78 -14.42 17.90
C LEU A 46 -7.34 -15.28 19.05
N VAL A 47 -8.48 -14.93 19.64
CA VAL A 47 -9.10 -15.72 20.72
C VAL A 47 -9.80 -16.98 20.20
N ARG A 48 -9.98 -17.10 18.87
CA ARG A 48 -10.66 -18.24 18.28
C ARG A 48 -9.78 -19.48 18.33
N GLN A 49 -10.33 -20.56 18.88
CA GLN A 49 -9.77 -21.91 18.74
C GLN A 49 -10.29 -22.57 17.46
N LEU A 50 -9.37 -23.03 16.62
CA LEU A 50 -9.73 -23.71 15.37
C LEU A 50 -10.06 -25.19 15.63
N ARG A 51 -10.97 -25.76 14.83
CA ARG A 51 -11.27 -27.20 14.89
C ARG A 51 -9.99 -28.02 14.70
N GLY A 52 -9.74 -28.97 15.59
CA GLY A 52 -8.55 -29.81 15.57
C GLY A 52 -7.28 -29.14 16.13
N LYS A 53 -7.39 -27.96 16.74
CA LYS A 53 -6.34 -27.34 17.53
C LYS A 53 -6.68 -27.40 19.01
N ASP A 54 -5.66 -27.59 19.83
CA ASP A 54 -5.74 -27.70 21.29
C ASP A 54 -5.81 -26.33 21.97
N ARG A 55 -5.35 -25.27 21.31
CA ARG A 55 -5.27 -23.90 21.86
C ARG A 55 -5.82 -22.83 20.89
N PRO A 56 -6.17 -21.64 21.41
CA PRO A 56 -6.50 -20.47 20.59
C PRO A 56 -5.37 -20.05 19.64
N LYS A 57 -5.74 -19.38 18.53
CA LYS A 57 -4.79 -18.86 17.54
C LYS A 57 -3.69 -18.00 18.14
N GLY A 58 -4.02 -17.12 19.07
CA GLY A 58 -3.08 -16.20 19.71
C GLY A 58 -1.95 -16.92 20.45
N GLU A 59 -2.27 -18.00 21.15
CA GLU A 59 -1.27 -18.82 21.85
C GLU A 59 -0.37 -19.59 20.88
N LEU A 60 -0.96 -20.18 19.83
CA LEU A 60 -0.21 -20.86 18.78
C LEU A 60 0.75 -19.89 18.07
N LEU A 61 0.28 -18.69 17.74
CA LEU A 61 1.11 -17.64 17.14
C LEU A 61 2.26 -17.21 18.07
N ALA A 62 1.98 -17.05 19.36
CA ALA A 62 3.01 -16.69 20.34
C ALA A 62 4.11 -17.75 20.44
N ALA A 63 3.74 -19.03 20.42
CA ALA A 63 4.69 -20.14 20.42
C ALA A 63 5.54 -20.16 19.15
N GLU A 64 4.92 -19.97 17.97
CA GLU A 64 5.61 -19.96 16.67
C GLU A 64 6.49 -18.72 16.44
N ARG A 65 6.24 -17.61 17.14
CA ARG A 65 6.92 -16.33 16.93
C ARG A 65 8.44 -16.42 17.04
N SER A 66 8.95 -17.29 17.91
CA SER A 66 10.38 -17.54 18.09
C SER A 66 11.06 -18.20 16.89
N SER A 67 10.28 -18.89 16.05
CA SER A 67 10.75 -19.59 14.84
C SER A 67 10.63 -18.73 13.58
N LEU A 68 10.02 -17.54 13.68
CA LEU A 68 9.89 -16.61 12.57
C LEU A 68 11.22 -15.91 12.28
N ARG A 69 11.48 -15.64 11.00
CA ARG A 69 12.63 -14.84 10.58
C ARG A 69 12.43 -13.37 11.00
N PRO A 70 13.51 -12.64 11.30
CA PRO A 70 13.42 -11.20 11.50
C PRO A 70 12.86 -10.53 10.23
N LEU A 71 12.17 -9.41 10.42
CA LEU A 71 11.78 -8.57 9.30
C LEU A 71 13.04 -8.08 8.54
N PRO A 72 12.97 -7.94 7.21
CA PRO A 72 14.05 -7.29 6.46
C PRO A 72 14.36 -5.92 7.06
N GLY A 73 15.66 -5.56 7.15
CA GLY A 73 16.07 -4.26 7.73
C GLY A 73 15.53 -3.06 6.94
N ASN A 74 15.29 -3.25 5.65
CA ASN A 74 14.67 -2.31 4.75
C ASN A 74 13.16 -2.56 4.74
N ARG A 75 12.38 -1.53 5.10
CA ARG A 75 10.92 -1.58 5.01
C ARG A 75 10.50 -1.81 3.55
N PHE A 76 9.50 -2.66 3.37
CA PHE A 76 8.82 -2.76 2.08
C PHE A 76 8.11 -1.43 1.81
N GLU A 77 8.41 -0.83 0.66
CA GLU A 77 7.79 0.42 0.23
C GLU A 77 6.88 0.12 -0.98
N SER A 78 5.57 0.21 -0.78
CA SER A 78 4.59 0.13 -1.87
C SER A 78 4.67 1.40 -2.71
N ARG A 79 5.45 1.35 -3.79
CA ARG A 79 5.63 2.48 -4.70
C ARG A 79 5.50 2.11 -6.15
N ARG A 80 5.06 3.09 -6.94
CA ARG A 80 5.25 3.12 -8.39
C ARG A 80 6.31 4.16 -8.70
N VAL A 81 7.28 3.81 -9.53
CA VAL A 81 8.30 4.74 -9.99
C VAL A 81 7.99 5.09 -11.45
N GLY A 82 7.97 6.39 -11.74
CA GLY A 82 7.83 6.92 -13.09
C GLY A 82 8.87 8.00 -13.36
N MET A 83 9.01 8.38 -14.63
CA MET A 83 9.87 9.47 -15.06
C MET A 83 9.09 10.34 -16.05
N ALA A 84 9.19 11.65 -15.89
CA ALA A 84 8.62 12.62 -16.84
C ALA A 84 9.34 13.97 -16.69
N ASP A 85 9.39 14.73 -17.78
CA ASP A 85 9.97 16.08 -17.75
C ASP A 85 8.95 17.07 -17.21
N ALA A 86 9.40 17.99 -16.36
CA ALA A 86 8.58 19.13 -15.96
C ALA A 86 8.35 20.05 -17.16
N ASN A 87 7.10 20.48 -17.39
CA ASN A 87 6.77 21.38 -18.49
C ASN A 87 7.13 22.85 -18.16
N SER A 88 6.84 23.76 -19.09
CA SER A 88 7.07 25.21 -18.92
C SER A 88 6.28 25.84 -17.77
N LEU A 89 5.21 25.18 -17.30
CA LEU A 89 4.43 25.59 -16.14
C LEU A 89 4.96 24.96 -14.83
N SER A 90 6.13 24.31 -14.87
CA SER A 90 6.72 23.60 -13.74
C SER A 90 5.80 22.50 -13.20
N LEU A 91 5.09 21.80 -14.09
CA LEU A 91 4.23 20.67 -13.76
C LEU A 91 4.79 19.37 -14.35
N VAL A 92 4.66 18.28 -13.59
CA VAL A 92 4.95 16.92 -14.05
C VAL A 92 3.72 16.04 -13.93
N ARG A 93 3.38 15.32 -15.01
CA ARG A 93 2.23 14.42 -15.03
C ARG A 93 2.61 13.02 -14.57
N PHE A 94 1.93 12.51 -13.57
CA PHE A 94 2.08 11.15 -13.08
C PHE A 94 0.74 10.56 -12.64
N ASP A 95 0.44 9.34 -13.10
CA ASP A 95 -0.77 8.59 -12.74
C ASP A 95 -2.07 9.40 -12.93
N GLY A 96 -2.15 10.13 -14.05
CA GLY A 96 -3.33 10.95 -14.40
C GLY A 96 -3.48 12.26 -13.63
N ASN A 97 -2.45 12.70 -12.89
CA ASN A 97 -2.45 13.94 -12.13
C ASN A 97 -1.24 14.79 -12.47
N ASP A 98 -1.39 16.12 -12.44
CA ASP A 98 -0.29 17.07 -12.58
C ASP A 98 0.19 17.53 -11.20
N TYR A 99 1.49 17.47 -10.98
CA TYR A 99 2.14 17.87 -9.74
C TYR A 99 3.14 18.99 -9.99
N SER A 100 3.11 20.02 -9.18
CA SER A 100 4.05 21.14 -9.27
C SER A 100 5.44 20.76 -8.75
N VAL A 101 6.47 21.22 -9.45
CA VAL A 101 7.85 21.32 -8.98
C VAL A 101 8.22 22.79 -8.81
N PRO A 102 9.23 23.13 -7.99
CA PRO A 102 9.76 24.49 -7.96
C PRO A 102 10.22 24.93 -9.36
N THR A 103 10.01 26.19 -9.70
CA THR A 103 10.26 26.73 -11.05
C THR A 103 11.69 26.57 -11.54
N ALA A 104 12.66 26.54 -10.62
CA ALA A 104 14.06 26.24 -10.91
C ALA A 104 14.28 24.87 -11.60
N TYR A 105 13.30 23.97 -11.51
CA TYR A 105 13.32 22.62 -12.09
C TYR A 105 12.37 22.47 -13.30
N ALA A 106 11.85 23.56 -13.87
CA ALA A 106 11.14 23.50 -15.14
C ALA A 106 12.05 22.90 -16.24
N HIS A 107 11.46 22.14 -17.18
CA HIS A 107 12.19 21.45 -18.26
C HIS A 107 13.24 20.43 -17.81
N HIS A 108 13.28 20.07 -16.52
CA HIS A 108 14.17 19.03 -16.03
C HIS A 108 13.46 17.68 -15.95
N PRO A 109 14.20 16.57 -16.16
CA PRO A 109 13.68 15.23 -15.93
C PRO A 109 13.45 15.01 -14.43
N ILE A 110 12.23 14.60 -14.09
CA ILE A 110 11.81 14.32 -12.73
C ILE A 110 11.55 12.82 -12.60
N THR A 111 12.19 12.20 -11.61
CA THR A 111 11.82 10.87 -11.12
C THR A 111 10.71 11.03 -10.10
N ILE A 112 9.57 10.39 -10.36
CA ILE A 112 8.39 10.41 -9.50
C ILE A 112 8.32 9.08 -8.76
N VAL A 113 8.39 9.13 -7.43
CA VAL A 113 8.15 7.98 -6.56
C VAL A 113 6.76 8.14 -5.94
N GLY A 114 5.76 7.50 -6.54
CA GLY A 114 4.38 7.51 -6.06
C GLY A 114 4.16 6.45 -4.98
N GLY A 115 4.12 6.88 -3.71
CA GLY A 115 3.69 6.09 -2.55
C GLY A 115 2.17 6.09 -2.36
N LEU A 116 1.65 5.57 -1.26
CA LEU A 116 0.19 5.53 -1.04
C LEU A 116 -0.41 6.94 -0.86
N ASP A 117 0.21 7.74 -0.01
CA ASP A 117 -0.34 9.04 0.42
C ASP A 117 0.35 10.24 -0.24
N GLU A 118 1.59 10.08 -0.69
CA GLU A 118 2.40 11.14 -1.30
C GLU A 118 3.10 10.67 -2.58
N ALA A 119 3.37 11.63 -3.47
CA ALA A 119 4.33 11.47 -4.54
C ALA A 119 5.59 12.26 -4.18
N ARG A 120 6.76 11.63 -4.32
CA ARG A 120 8.05 12.30 -4.12
C ARG A 120 8.66 12.60 -5.48
N LEU A 121 8.89 13.88 -5.74
CA LEU A 121 9.46 14.37 -6.99
C LEU A 121 10.96 14.59 -6.79
N VAL A 122 11.78 13.86 -7.55
CA VAL A 122 13.24 13.88 -7.42
C VAL A 122 13.85 14.34 -8.73
N CYS A 123 14.64 15.41 -8.70
CA CYS A 123 15.46 15.85 -9.82
C CYS A 123 16.91 15.48 -9.51
N ARG A 124 17.52 14.63 -10.34
CA ARG A 124 18.83 14.01 -10.08
C ARG A 124 18.81 13.25 -8.74
N ASP A 125 19.45 13.79 -7.71
CA ASP A 125 19.57 13.28 -6.36
C ASP A 125 18.83 14.14 -5.31
N HIS A 126 18.20 15.23 -5.75
CA HIS A 126 17.50 16.17 -4.88
C HIS A 126 16.00 15.92 -4.90
N LEU A 127 15.42 15.71 -3.72
CA LEU A 127 13.97 15.75 -3.55
C LEU A 127 13.49 17.20 -3.65
N VAL A 128 12.69 17.51 -4.65
CA VAL A 128 12.24 18.87 -4.96
C VAL A 128 10.81 19.15 -4.52
N ALA A 129 9.97 18.12 -4.35
CA ALA A 129 8.62 18.27 -3.81
C ALA A 129 8.05 16.96 -3.22
N ARG A 130 7.09 17.09 -2.29
CA ARG A 130 6.30 16.00 -1.70
C ARG A 130 4.80 16.30 -1.69
N PRO A 131 4.14 16.44 -2.85
CA PRO A 131 2.69 16.62 -2.89
C PRO A 131 1.93 15.38 -2.39
N ARG A 132 0.74 15.62 -1.84
CA ARG A 132 -0.22 14.54 -1.55
C ARG A 132 -0.59 13.83 -2.85
N ARG A 133 -0.64 12.51 -2.84
CA ARG A 133 -1.04 11.71 -3.99
C ARG A 133 -2.55 11.73 -4.13
N HIS A 134 -3.00 12.00 -5.34
CA HIS A 134 -4.40 11.91 -5.72
C HIS A 134 -4.63 10.65 -6.55
N TRP A 135 -5.61 9.85 -6.16
CA TRP A 135 -5.96 8.58 -6.84
C TRP A 135 -7.13 8.72 -7.82
N ARG A 136 -7.83 9.87 -7.80
CA ARG A 136 -8.77 10.22 -8.86
C ARG A 136 -7.94 10.87 -9.96
N GLY A 137 -7.79 10.22 -11.11
CA GLY A 137 -7.19 10.88 -12.26
C GLY A 137 -8.06 12.09 -12.65
N ALA A 138 -7.44 13.23 -12.94
CA ALA A 138 -8.15 14.24 -13.69
C ALA A 138 -8.54 13.61 -15.05
N PRO A 139 -9.79 13.79 -15.54
CA PRO A 139 -10.14 13.32 -16.87
C PRO A 139 -9.12 13.92 -17.84
N GLY A 140 -8.34 13.05 -18.48
CA GLY A 140 -7.26 13.49 -19.35
C GLY A 140 -7.82 14.43 -20.40
N SER A 141 -7.31 15.65 -20.46
CA SER A 141 -7.36 16.44 -21.68
C SER A 141 -6.59 15.66 -22.74
N GLY A 142 -7.32 14.87 -23.51
CA GLY A 142 -6.83 14.26 -24.74
C GLY A 142 -6.38 15.37 -25.66
N GLY A 143 -5.07 15.63 -25.67
CA GLY A 143 -4.42 16.34 -26.75
C GLY A 143 -4.48 15.47 -28.01
N ARG A 144 -4.89 16.09 -29.10
CA ARG A 144 -4.99 15.51 -30.45
C ARG A 144 -3.67 14.93 -30.93
#